data_AF-C6E6F1-F1
#
_entry.id   AF-C6E6F1-F1
#
_cell.length_a   1.000
_cell.length_b   1.000
_cell.length_c   1.000
_cell.angle_alpha   90.00
_cell.angle_beta   90.00
_cell.angle_gamma   90.00
#
_symmetry.space_group_name_H-M   'P 1'
#
loop_
_entity.id
_entity.type
_entity.pdbx_description
1 polymer ?
#
loop_
_entity_poly.entity_id
_entity_poly.type
_entity_poly.pdbx_seq_one_letter_code
_entity_poly.pdbx_strand_id
1 'polypeptide(L)'
;MKIQSGNACDAETNGTGWFLGFSDWTLNDPSGLMHVPKGEALTGLCAKWYDHPSGDDSGNLKPVSEGRTISILVSEDSAFRIEFSPSPDFPPEEVQSVVLKRHGDFAAWGEGLYHRWHSLSRAAIFTIRWTPAVDAATDETS
;
A
#
# COMPACT_ATOMS: atom_id res chain seq x y z
N MET A 1 -3.38 -12.71 5.54
CA MET A 1 -3.27 -11.24 5.35
C MET A 1 -1.86 -10.93 4.88
N LYS A 2 -1.66 -10.38 3.67
CA LYS A 2 -0.32 -9.98 3.21
C LYS A 2 -0.23 -8.45 3.21
N ILE A 3 0.30 -7.93 4.32
CA ILE A 3 0.70 -6.52 4.46
C ILE A 3 2.22 -6.51 4.48
N GLN A 4 2.81 -5.61 3.73
CA GLN A 4 4.22 -5.31 3.78
C GLN A 4 4.42 -3.90 4.30
N SER A 5 5.35 -3.73 5.22
CA SER A 5 5.72 -2.40 5.73
C SER A 5 7.22 -2.34 5.97
N GLY A 6 7.77 -1.14 5.88
CA GLY A 6 9.19 -0.88 6.09
C GLY A 6 9.48 0.59 5.85
N ASN A 7 10.76 0.91 5.70
CA ASN A 7 11.19 2.24 5.31
C ASN A 7 11.95 2.15 3.97
N ALA A 8 11.57 3.00 3.02
CA ALA A 8 12.16 3.03 1.68
C ALA A 8 13.67 3.35 1.70
N CYS A 9 14.15 4.11 2.68
CA CYS A 9 15.56 4.45 2.84
C CYS A 9 16.37 3.30 3.46
N ASP A 10 15.72 2.34 4.13
CA ASP A 10 16.37 1.20 4.78
C ASP A 10 16.21 -0.11 3.97
N ALA A 11 15.50 -0.07 2.84
CA ALA A 11 15.27 -1.25 2.03
C ALA A 11 16.60 -1.77 1.43
N GLU A 12 16.87 -3.07 1.57
CA GLU A 12 17.98 -3.72 0.86
C GLU A 12 17.59 -3.83 -0.62
N THR A 13 18.17 -2.93 -1.43
CA THR A 13 17.85 -2.82 -2.85
C THR A 13 18.82 -3.58 -3.75
N ASN A 14 19.83 -4.26 -3.17
CA ASN A 14 20.89 -4.95 -3.89
C ASN A 14 21.55 -4.09 -4.98
N GLY A 15 21.80 -2.82 -4.65
CA GLY A 15 22.45 -1.86 -5.55
C GLY A 15 21.55 -1.25 -6.63
N THR A 16 20.27 -1.59 -6.69
CA THR A 16 19.33 -1.04 -7.69
C THR A 16 18.84 0.37 -7.30
N GLY A 17 18.75 0.66 -6.00
CA GLY A 17 18.19 1.90 -5.46
C GLY A 17 16.65 1.95 -5.47
N TRP A 18 15.97 0.88 -5.88
CA TRP A 18 14.51 0.82 -5.98
C TRP A 18 13.93 -0.18 -4.98
N PHE A 19 12.93 0.24 -4.18
CA PHE A 19 12.18 -0.65 -3.28
C PHE A 19 10.83 -1.13 -3.84
N LEU A 20 10.34 -0.44 -4.88
CA LEU A 20 9.17 -0.76 -5.70
C LEU A 20 9.60 -0.68 -7.16
N GLY A 21 9.38 -1.73 -7.95
CA GLY A 21 9.88 -1.80 -9.33
C GLY A 21 9.26 -2.93 -10.15
N PHE A 22 9.71 -3.09 -11.40
CA PHE A 22 9.03 -3.96 -12.38
C PHE A 22 9.91 -5.03 -13.05
N SER A 23 11.20 -5.03 -12.77
CA SER A 23 12.17 -5.88 -13.47
C SER A 23 12.48 -7.14 -12.68
N ASP A 24 13.05 -8.17 -13.32
CA ASP A 24 13.28 -9.49 -12.72
C ASP A 24 14.16 -9.48 -11.45
N TRP A 25 14.96 -8.44 -11.23
CA TRP A 25 15.70 -8.27 -9.97
C TRP A 25 14.80 -8.00 -8.76
N THR A 26 13.52 -7.65 -8.95
CA THR A 26 12.49 -7.62 -7.89
C THR A 26 11.79 -8.98 -7.69
N LEU A 27 12.00 -9.97 -8.56
CA LEU A 27 11.36 -11.29 -8.47
C LEU A 27 12.11 -12.28 -7.57
N ASN A 28 13.43 -12.13 -7.40
CA ASN A 28 14.31 -13.22 -6.96
C ASN A 28 15.27 -12.86 -5.82
N ASP A 29 14.81 -12.21 -4.76
CA ASP A 29 15.69 -11.98 -3.61
C ASP A 29 14.97 -12.00 -2.24
N PRO A 30 15.60 -12.53 -1.16
CA PRO A 30 15.14 -12.39 0.23
C PRO A 30 14.76 -10.96 0.67
N SER A 31 15.13 -9.91 -0.07
CA SER A 31 14.74 -8.51 0.18
C SER A 31 13.24 -8.25 0.19
N GLY A 32 12.43 -9.11 -0.43
CA GLY A 32 10.97 -8.97 -0.40
C GLY A 32 10.46 -7.69 -1.08
N LEU A 33 11.19 -7.14 -2.05
CA LEU A 33 10.80 -5.91 -2.75
C LEU A 33 9.46 -6.06 -3.48
N MET A 34 8.77 -4.93 -3.67
CA MET A 34 7.48 -4.95 -4.35
C MET A 34 7.65 -4.98 -5.87
N HIS A 35 7.32 -6.13 -6.47
CA HIS A 35 7.31 -6.32 -7.91
C HIS A 35 5.98 -5.89 -8.55
N VAL A 36 6.08 -5.12 -9.63
CA VAL A 36 4.98 -4.71 -10.52
C VAL A 36 5.34 -5.18 -11.92
N PRO A 37 4.83 -6.32 -12.42
CA PRO A 37 5.26 -6.85 -13.71
C PRO A 37 5.06 -5.84 -14.85
N LYS A 38 6.14 -5.55 -15.59
CA LYS A 38 6.14 -4.55 -16.68
C LYS A 38 5.06 -4.80 -17.74
N GLY A 39 4.79 -6.07 -18.04
CA GLY A 39 3.86 -6.49 -19.09
C GLY A 39 2.44 -6.73 -18.61
N GLU A 40 2.17 -6.64 -17.31
CA GLU A 40 0.81 -6.83 -16.75
C GLU A 40 0.01 -5.55 -17.03
N ALA A 41 -1.06 -5.67 -17.81
CA ALA A 41 -2.00 -4.57 -18.01
C ALA A 41 -2.64 -4.21 -16.66
N LEU A 42 -2.94 -2.92 -16.46
CA LEU A 42 -3.50 -2.42 -15.21
C LEU A 42 -4.65 -1.46 -15.47
N THR A 43 -5.60 -1.47 -14.55
CA THR A 43 -6.74 -0.55 -14.50
C THR A 43 -6.77 0.16 -13.14
N GLY A 44 -7.57 1.23 -13.05
CA GLY A 44 -7.76 1.92 -11.77
C GLY A 44 -6.49 2.54 -11.18
N LEU A 45 -5.48 2.87 -12.00
CA LEU A 45 -4.27 3.55 -11.55
C LEU A 45 -4.66 4.90 -10.94
N CYS A 46 -4.34 5.07 -9.66
CA CYS A 46 -4.64 6.27 -8.91
C CYS A 46 -3.43 6.65 -8.07
N ALA A 47 -2.97 7.89 -8.23
CA ALA A 47 -1.97 8.50 -7.37
C ALA A 47 -2.63 9.65 -6.59
N LYS A 48 -2.41 9.68 -5.28
CA LYS A 48 -2.99 10.69 -4.40
C LYS A 48 -1.93 11.20 -3.44
N TRP A 49 -1.98 12.50 -3.23
CA TRP A 49 -1.18 13.19 -2.22
C TRP A 49 -2.14 13.88 -1.27
N TYR A 50 -2.05 13.58 0.02
CA TYR A 50 -2.86 14.26 1.00
C TYR A 50 -2.03 14.62 2.24
N ASP A 51 -2.10 15.88 2.61
CA ASP A 51 -1.56 16.45 3.83
C ASP A 51 -2.62 16.39 4.94
N HIS A 52 -2.60 15.29 5.70
CA HIS A 52 -3.55 15.01 6.76
C HIS A 52 -3.29 15.91 7.97
N PRO A 53 -4.31 16.65 8.47
CA PRO A 53 -4.22 17.35 9.74
C PRO A 53 -4.02 16.39 10.93
N SER A 54 -3.42 16.89 12.01
CA SER A 54 -3.35 16.13 13.27
C SER A 54 -4.76 15.81 13.77
N GLY A 55 -5.02 14.54 14.10
CA GLY A 55 -6.32 14.05 14.56
C GLY A 55 -7.32 13.74 13.45
N ASP A 56 -6.96 13.84 12.17
CA ASP A 56 -7.85 13.46 11.06
C ASP A 56 -8.21 11.97 11.12
N ASP A 57 -9.52 11.70 11.17
CA ASP A 57 -10.14 10.39 11.29
C ASP A 57 -11.11 10.09 10.13
N SER A 58 -11.10 10.90 9.06
CA SER A 58 -11.91 10.68 7.85
C SER A 58 -11.53 9.40 7.08
N GLY A 59 -10.52 8.67 7.57
CA GLY A 59 -10.08 7.36 7.12
C GLY A 59 -10.93 6.17 7.58
N ASN A 60 -11.91 6.37 8.46
CA ASN A 60 -12.65 5.28 9.12
C ASN A 60 -13.54 4.43 8.19
N LEU A 61 -14.03 5.00 7.08
CA LEU A 61 -14.94 4.32 6.17
C LEU A 61 -14.34 4.28 4.77
N LYS A 62 -13.95 3.08 4.33
CA LYS A 62 -13.43 2.79 3.00
C LYS A 62 -14.05 1.50 2.49
N PRO A 63 -14.30 1.36 1.17
CA PRO A 63 -14.59 0.06 0.59
C PRO A 63 -13.39 -0.88 0.78
N VAL A 64 -13.65 -2.19 0.67
CA VAL A 64 -12.60 -3.20 0.60
C VAL A 64 -11.61 -2.86 -0.51
N SER A 65 -10.34 -3.18 -0.30
CA SER A 65 -9.32 -2.97 -1.34
C SER A 65 -9.58 -3.92 -2.52
N GLU A 66 -9.65 -3.39 -3.73
CA GLU A 66 -9.90 -4.17 -4.96
C GLU A 66 -8.62 -4.52 -5.74
N GLY A 67 -7.47 -3.98 -5.31
CA GLY A 67 -6.20 -4.13 -6.02
C GLY A 67 -5.01 -3.90 -5.11
N ARG A 68 -3.84 -3.64 -5.70
CA ARG A 68 -2.61 -3.35 -4.97
C ARG A 68 -2.59 -1.88 -4.56
N THR A 69 -2.23 -1.60 -3.31
CA THR A 69 -2.08 -0.23 -2.80
C THR A 69 -0.79 -0.12 -2.00
N ILE A 70 -0.08 1.00 -2.15
CA ILE A 70 1.02 1.43 -1.29
C ILE A 70 0.73 2.84 -0.79
N SER A 71 0.96 3.10 0.50
CA SER A 71 1.01 4.43 1.08
C SER A 71 2.37 4.70 1.70
N ILE A 72 2.96 5.84 1.38
CA ILE A 72 4.30 6.26 1.78
C ILE A 72 4.18 7.56 2.56
N LEU A 73 4.79 7.63 3.74
CA LEU A 73 4.95 8.85 4.50
C LEU A 73 6.05 9.71 3.88
N VAL A 74 5.69 10.92 3.46
CA VAL A 74 6.62 11.85 2.78
C VAL A 74 6.97 13.07 3.62
N SER A 75 6.31 13.28 4.76
CA SER A 75 6.68 14.30 5.75
C SER A 75 7.56 13.73 6.87
N GLU A 76 8.28 14.63 7.54
CA GLU A 76 9.04 14.36 8.76
C GLU A 76 8.15 14.59 10.00
N ASP A 77 8.64 14.21 11.19
CA ASP A 77 7.99 14.43 12.50
C ASP A 77 6.49 14.08 12.53
N SER A 78 6.15 12.98 11.84
CA SER A 78 4.78 12.56 11.59
C SER A 78 4.45 11.26 12.33
N ALA A 79 3.16 10.96 12.49
CA ALA A 79 2.68 9.69 13.00
C ALA A 79 1.34 9.38 12.35
N PHE A 80 1.32 8.40 11.45
CA PHE A 80 0.13 8.00 10.71
C PHE A 80 -0.10 6.51 10.89
N ARG A 81 -1.25 6.14 11.46
CA ARG A 81 -1.61 4.74 11.71
C ARG A 81 -2.54 4.25 10.63
N ILE A 82 -2.22 3.08 10.08
CA ILE A 82 -3.10 2.34 9.19
C ILE A 82 -3.45 1.02 9.88
N GLU A 83 -4.74 0.77 10.02
CA GLU A 83 -5.27 -0.48 10.53
C GLU A 83 -5.89 -1.26 9.39
N PHE A 84 -5.71 -2.56 9.42
CA PHE A 84 -6.19 -3.48 8.41
C PHE A 84 -6.97 -4.60 9.07
N SER A 85 -7.96 -5.13 8.36
CA SER A 85 -8.73 -6.31 8.78
C SER A 85 -9.25 -7.08 7.56
N PRO A 86 -9.39 -8.41 7.62
CA PRO A 86 -10.14 -9.16 6.61
C PRO A 86 -11.66 -8.92 6.71
N SER A 87 -12.13 -8.34 7.81
CA SER A 87 -13.56 -8.13 8.11
C SER A 87 -13.92 -6.63 8.17
N PRO A 88 -15.10 -6.22 7.66
CA PRO A 88 -15.46 -4.80 7.55
C PRO A 88 -15.68 -4.10 8.91
N ASP A 89 -15.93 -4.87 9.96
CA ASP A 89 -16.19 -4.41 11.32
C ASP A 89 -14.93 -4.30 12.19
N PHE A 90 -13.75 -4.69 11.67
CA PHE A 90 -12.46 -4.63 12.37
C PHE A 90 -12.49 -5.28 13.77
N PRO A 91 -12.83 -6.58 13.88
CA PRO A 91 -12.81 -7.29 15.15
C PRO A 91 -11.38 -7.25 15.74
N PRO A 92 -11.20 -6.87 17.02
CA PRO A 92 -9.89 -6.57 17.59
C PRO A 92 -8.83 -7.67 17.40
N GLU A 93 -9.24 -8.93 17.41
CA GLU A 93 -8.39 -10.10 17.22
C GLU A 93 -7.86 -10.28 15.79
N GLU A 94 -8.48 -9.63 14.80
CA GLU A 94 -8.06 -9.69 13.39
C GLU A 94 -7.42 -8.38 12.90
N VAL A 95 -7.30 -7.36 13.76
CA VAL A 95 -6.72 -6.07 13.38
C VAL A 95 -5.20 -6.14 13.37
N GLN A 96 -4.60 -5.83 12.23
CA GLN A 96 -3.18 -5.54 12.12
C GLN A 96 -2.96 -4.04 11.95
N SER A 97 -2.02 -3.47 12.71
CA SER A 97 -1.72 -2.03 12.67
C SER A 97 -0.29 -1.79 12.19
N VAL A 98 -0.12 -0.79 11.32
CA VAL A 98 1.17 -0.24 10.90
C VAL A 98 1.17 1.25 11.26
N VAL A 99 2.26 1.73 11.89
CA VAL A 99 2.43 3.16 12.20
C VAL A 99 3.63 3.69 11.44
N LEU A 100 3.38 4.64 10.53
CA LEU A 100 4.40 5.34 9.77
C LEU A 100 4.85 6.57 10.57
N LYS A 101 6.14 6.69 10.88
CA LYS A 101 6.68 7.76 11.73
C LYS A 101 7.84 8.53 11.12
N ARG A 102 8.60 7.90 10.23
CA ARG A 102 9.77 8.48 9.58
C ARG A 102 9.50 8.65 8.10
N HIS A 103 10.03 9.71 7.51
CA HIS A 103 10.03 9.89 6.06
C HIS A 103 10.49 8.60 5.36
N GLY A 104 9.75 8.18 4.33
CA GLY A 104 9.98 6.93 3.60
C GLY A 104 9.32 5.69 4.23
N ASP A 105 8.74 5.77 5.43
CA ASP A 105 7.96 4.67 5.98
C ASP A 105 6.77 4.37 5.05
N PHE A 106 6.53 3.10 4.76
CA PHE A 106 5.44 2.69 3.89
C PHE A 106 4.66 1.50 4.44
N ALA A 107 3.42 1.40 3.99
CA ALA A 107 2.60 0.19 4.09
C ALA A 107 2.05 -0.14 2.70
N ALA A 108 2.06 -1.43 2.36
CA ALA A 108 1.56 -1.94 1.10
C ALA A 108 0.72 -3.19 1.31
N TRP A 109 -0.37 -3.29 0.56
CA TRP A 109 -1.37 -4.32 0.74
C TRP A 109 -2.09 -4.64 -0.57
N GLY A 110 -2.68 -5.83 -0.62
CA GLY A 110 -3.43 -6.33 -1.76
C GLY A 110 -4.95 -6.19 -1.61
N GLU A 111 -5.65 -6.81 -2.56
CA GLU A 111 -7.10 -6.90 -2.56
C GLU A 111 -7.67 -7.68 -1.35
N GLY A 112 -8.96 -7.54 -1.10
CA GLY A 112 -9.69 -8.26 -0.06
C GLY A 112 -9.47 -7.74 1.36
N LEU A 113 -8.59 -6.75 1.56
CA LEU A 113 -8.34 -6.13 2.86
C LEU A 113 -9.15 -4.85 3.05
N TYR A 114 -9.90 -4.79 4.14
CA TYR A 114 -10.41 -3.55 4.68
C TYR A 114 -9.27 -2.79 5.34
N HIS A 115 -9.27 -1.47 5.19
CA HIS A 115 -8.31 -0.61 5.86
C HIS A 115 -8.97 0.68 6.33
N ARG A 116 -8.49 1.19 7.45
CA ARG A 116 -8.77 2.54 7.95
C ARG A 116 -7.47 3.21 8.35
N TRP A 117 -7.49 4.53 8.41
CA TRP A 117 -6.32 5.30 8.82
C TRP A 117 -6.67 6.40 9.81
N HIS A 118 -5.67 6.77 10.60
CA HIS A 118 -5.74 7.82 11.62
C HIS A 118 -4.45 8.65 11.57
N SER A 119 -4.59 9.96 11.41
CA SER A 119 -3.44 10.87 11.49
C SER A 119 -3.19 11.24 12.96
N LEU A 120 -2.26 10.55 13.62
CA LEU A 120 -1.95 10.77 15.05
C LEU A 120 -1.22 12.11 15.26
N SER A 121 -0.40 12.52 14.29
CA SER A 121 0.06 13.90 14.11
C SER A 121 -0.12 14.29 12.64
N ARG A 122 0.17 15.55 12.28
CA ARG A 122 0.10 16.01 10.88
C ARG A 122 1.01 15.15 10.01
N ALA A 123 0.51 14.62 8.90
CA ALA A 123 1.24 13.69 8.05
C ALA A 123 0.87 13.87 6.57
N ALA A 124 1.87 14.07 5.71
CA ALA A 124 1.71 14.01 4.28
C ALA A 124 1.92 12.58 3.79
N ILE A 125 0.88 12.00 3.18
CA ILE A 125 0.89 10.63 2.65
C ILE A 125 0.76 10.67 1.13
N PHE A 126 1.67 9.96 0.45
CA PHE A 126 1.55 9.66 -0.96
C PHE A 126 1.09 8.22 -1.15
N THR A 127 -0.08 8.04 -1.78
CA THR A 127 -0.68 6.73 -2.02
C THR A 127 -0.76 6.44 -3.51
N ILE A 128 -0.30 5.26 -3.90
CA ILE A 128 -0.49 4.71 -5.25
C ILE A 128 -1.37 3.47 -5.14
N ARG A 129 -2.39 3.37 -5.98
CA ARG A 129 -3.24 2.18 -6.14
C ARG A 129 -3.30 1.78 -7.61
N TRP A 130 -3.31 0.49 -7.88
CA TRP A 130 -3.59 -0.08 -9.19
C TRP A 130 -4.24 -1.45 -9.04
N THR A 131 -5.06 -1.83 -10.01
CA THR A 131 -5.66 -3.16 -10.09
C THR A 131 -5.11 -3.84 -11.33
N PRO A 132 -4.45 -5.01 -11.20
CA PRO A 132 -4.15 -5.84 -12.36
C PRO A 132 -5.39 -6.02 -13.23
N ALA A 133 -5.25 -5.81 -14.54
CA ALA A 133 -6.31 -6.21 -15.46
C ALA A 133 -6.42 -7.73 -15.38
N VAL A 134 -7.58 -8.23 -15.00
CA VAL A 134 -7.90 -9.63 -15.27
C VAL A 134 -8.09 -9.71 -16.78
N ASP A 135 -7.41 -10.62 -17.46
CA ASP A 135 -7.72 -10.92 -18.87
C ASP A 135 -9.23 -11.12 -18.91
N ALA A 136 -9.95 -10.29 -19.68
CA ALA A 136 -11.35 -10.53 -19.96
C ALA A 136 -11.39 -11.97 -20.45
N ALA A 137 -12.01 -12.86 -19.68
CA ALA A 137 -12.21 -14.24 -20.06
C ALA A 137 -12.64 -14.19 -21.53
N THR A 138 -11.82 -14.77 -22.39
CA THR A 138 -12.02 -14.81 -23.83
C THR A 138 -13.48 -15.12 -24.02
N ASP A 139 -14.25 -14.15 -24.51
CA ASP A 139 -15.68 -14.30 -24.71
C ASP A 139 -15.82 -15.36 -25.81
N GLU A 140 -15.96 -16.62 -25.40
CA GLU A 140 -16.22 -17.75 -26.27
C GLU A 140 -17.63 -17.54 -26.84
N THR A 141 -17.74 -16.73 -27.88
CA THR A 141 -18.78 -16.87 -28.92
C THR A 141 -18.44 -15.97 -30.12
N SER A 142 -17.79 -16.56 -31.12
CA SER A 142 -17.94 -16.22 -32.54
C SER A 142 -17.63 -17.42 -33.41
#